data_AF-A0A925YNB5-F1
#
_entry.id   AF-A0A925YNB5-F1
#
_cell.length_a   1.000
_cell.length_b   1.000
_cell.length_c   1.000
_cell.angle_alpha   90.00
_cell.angle_beta   90.00
_cell.angle_gamma   90.00
#
_symmetry.space_group_name_H-M   'P 1'
#
loop_
_entity.id
_entity.type
_entity.pdbx_description
1 polymer ?
#
loop_
_entity_poly.entity_id
_entity_poly.type
_entity_poly.pdbx_seq_one_letter_code
_entity_poly.pdbx_strand_id
1 'polypeptide(L)'
;MQAADKDTVRMVKKELVRHALDTNEAQVSVMRGLVHLYGRVRPLPGREGDFDAEINSLYKALKSRPDVSEVIFEWDTPYKSTNEKKKSAAH
;
A
#
# COMPACT_ATOMS: atom_id res chain seq x y z
N MET A 1 9.24 -8.51 -16.88
CA MET A 1 9.01 -7.22 -16.16
C MET A 1 9.49 -6.10 -17.08
N GLN A 2 8.58 -5.27 -17.60
CA GLN A 2 8.95 -4.18 -18.52
C GLN A 2 9.73 -3.10 -17.74
N ALA A 3 10.46 -2.23 -18.45
CA ALA A 3 11.27 -1.18 -17.81
C ALA A 3 10.40 -0.23 -16.97
N ALA A 4 9.22 0.15 -17.47
CA ALA A 4 8.26 0.99 -16.75
C ALA A 4 7.79 0.36 -15.43
N ASP A 5 7.55 -0.95 -15.40
CA ASP A 5 7.15 -1.64 -14.16
C ASP A 5 8.26 -1.56 -13.10
N LYS A 6 9.54 -1.63 -13.50
CA LYS A 6 10.68 -1.57 -12.58
C LYS A 6 10.86 -0.20 -11.95
N ASP A 7 10.63 0.87 -12.71
CA ASP A 7 10.65 2.24 -12.19
C ASP A 7 9.49 2.47 -11.21
N THR A 8 8.29 1.97 -11.51
CA THR A 8 7.15 2.00 -10.59
C THR A 8 7.44 1.23 -9.31
N VAL A 9 8.02 0.03 -9.39
CA VAL A 9 8.42 -0.74 -8.18
C VAL A 9 9.43 0.04 -7.33
N ARG A 10 10.45 0.63 -7.93
CA ARG A 10 11.45 1.45 -7.19
C ARG A 10 10.81 2.65 -6.52
N MET A 11 9.88 3.30 -7.21
CA MET A 11 9.13 4.44 -6.68
C MET A 11 8.23 4.04 -5.51
N VAL A 12 7.45 2.96 -5.65
CA VAL A 12 6.59 2.44 -4.58
C VAL A 12 7.43 2.10 -3.36
N LYS A 13 8.58 1.43 -3.52
CA LYS A 13 9.50 1.15 -2.42
C LYS A 13 10.01 2.42 -1.74
N LYS A 14 10.28 3.49 -2.50
CA LYS A 14 10.71 4.78 -1.94
C LYS A 14 9.61 5.46 -1.14
N GLU A 15 8.36 5.39 -1.59
CA GLU A 15 7.21 5.89 -0.83
C GLU A 15 6.98 5.06 0.43
N LEU A 16 7.05 3.72 0.36
CA LEU A 16 6.94 2.84 1.53
C LEU A 16 7.94 3.19 2.63
N VAL A 17 9.18 3.51 2.29
CA VAL A 17 10.24 3.91 3.24
C VAL A 17 9.98 5.30 3.85
N ARG A 18 9.22 6.17 3.16
CA ARG A 18 8.84 7.49 3.69
C ARG A 18 7.73 7.40 4.73
N HIS A 19 6.94 6.35 4.68
CA HIS A 19 5.91 6.08 5.68
C HIS A 19 6.49 5.36 6.89
N ALA A 20 5.88 5.58 8.05
CA ALA A 20 6.32 5.00 9.31
C ALA A 20 5.84 3.54 9.47
N LEU A 21 6.12 2.72 8.46
CA LEU A 21 5.65 1.35 8.32
C LEU A 21 6.83 0.38 8.23
N ASP A 22 6.79 -0.68 9.02
CA ASP A 22 7.66 -1.84 8.85
C ASP A 22 7.16 -2.65 7.65
N THR A 23 7.92 -2.57 6.56
CA THR A 23 7.62 -3.21 5.27
C THR A 23 8.64 -4.29 4.94
N ASN A 24 9.37 -4.77 5.95
CA ASN A 24 10.48 -5.72 5.79
C ASN A 24 10.02 -7.06 5.18
N GLU A 25 8.79 -7.47 5.47
CA GLU A 25 8.13 -8.66 4.93
C GLU A 25 7.13 -8.34 3.81
N ALA A 26 7.08 -7.07 3.36
CA ALA A 26 6.20 -6.64 2.29
C ALA A 26 6.90 -6.72 0.94
N GLN A 27 6.19 -7.21 -0.05
CA GLN A 27 6.63 -7.31 -1.42
C GLN A 27 5.76 -6.44 -2.32
N VAL A 28 6.40 -5.91 -3.37
CA VAL A 28 5.76 -5.06 -4.36
C VAL A 28 5.88 -5.75 -5.71
N SER A 29 4.74 -6.01 -6.33
CA SER A 29 4.66 -6.47 -7.72
C SER A 29 3.91 -5.42 -8.53
N VAL A 30 4.39 -5.15 -9.74
CA VAL A 30 3.71 -4.24 -10.68
C VAL A 30 3.49 -4.97 -11.98
N MET A 31 2.25 -4.94 -12.46
CA MET A 31 1.85 -5.53 -13.72
C MET A 31 0.95 -4.58 -14.48
N ARG A 32 1.46 -3.97 -15.57
CA ARG A 32 0.68 -3.10 -16.47
C ARG A 32 -0.03 -1.96 -15.74
N GLY A 33 0.67 -1.29 -14.83
CA GLY A 33 0.12 -0.17 -14.05
C GLY A 33 -0.74 -0.59 -12.85
N LEU A 34 -0.94 -1.89 -12.61
CA LEU A 34 -1.50 -2.40 -11.37
C LEU A 34 -0.37 -2.63 -10.36
N VAL A 35 -0.45 -1.97 -9.21
CA VAL A 35 0.48 -2.14 -8.09
C VAL A 35 -0.13 -3.11 -7.09
N HIS A 36 0.48 -4.28 -6.94
CA HIS A 36 0.12 -5.27 -5.96
C HIS A 36 1.12 -5.25 -4.80
N LEU A 37 0.63 -4.92 -3.62
CA LEU A 37 1.38 -4.88 -2.37
C LEU A 37 0.90 -6.04 -1.49
N TYR A 38 1.77 -7.02 -1.25
CA TYR A 38 1.41 -8.22 -0.50
C TYR A 38 2.47 -8.58 0.52
N GLY A 39 2.11 -9.40 1.52
CA GLY A 39 3.01 -9.84 2.58
C GLY A 39 2.59 -9.31 3.94
N ARG A 40 3.54 -8.91 4.80
CA ARG A 40 3.22 -8.42 6.15
C ARG A 40 3.67 -6.98 6.31
N VAL A 41 2.75 -6.13 6.79
CA VAL A 41 3.06 -4.73 7.13
C VAL A 41 2.67 -4.48 8.57
N ARG A 42 3.60 -3.89 9.32
CA ARG A 42 3.37 -3.53 10.73
C ARG A 42 3.61 -2.05 10.92
N PRO A 43 2.85 -1.35 11.78
CA PRO A 43 3.23 -0.01 12.20
C PRO A 43 4.54 -0.06 12.97
N LEU A 44 5.32 1.01 12.88
CA LEU A 44 6.46 1.18 13.77
C LEU A 44 6.00 1.32 15.23
N PRO A 45 6.77 0.80 16.20
CA PRO A 45 6.43 0.89 17.62
C PRO A 45 6.25 2.36 18.04
N GLY A 46 5.12 2.65 18.70
CA GLY A 46 4.74 4.01 19.10
C GLY A 46 3.96 4.82 18.06
N ARG A 47 3.62 4.24 16.90
CA ARG A 47 2.79 4.86 15.83
C ARG A 47 1.60 4.01 15.39
N GLU A 48 1.08 3.20 16.31
CA GLU A 48 -0.02 2.26 16.04
C GLU A 48 -1.32 2.96 15.63
N GLY A 49 -1.58 4.15 16.18
CA GLY A 49 -2.79 4.94 15.89
C GLY A 49 -2.81 5.56 14.48
N ASP A 50 -1.65 5.71 13.84
CA ASP A 50 -1.53 6.36 12.54
C ASP A 50 -1.50 5.35 11.39
N PHE A 51 -1.55 4.05 11.66
CA PHE A 51 -1.37 3.02 10.64
C PHE A 51 -2.35 3.16 9.47
N ASP A 52 -3.65 3.29 9.74
CA ASP A 52 -4.67 3.45 8.70
C ASP A 52 -4.51 4.77 7.93
N ALA A 53 -4.10 5.84 8.62
CA ALA A 53 -3.82 7.14 8.02
C ALA A 53 -2.60 7.09 7.09
N GLU A 54 -1.55 6.35 7.48
CA GLU A 54 -0.35 6.11 6.68
C GLU A 54 -0.67 5.27 5.45
N ILE A 55 -1.44 4.19 5.59
CA ILE A 55 -1.90 3.37 4.45
C ILE A 55 -2.74 4.22 3.47
N ASN A 56 -3.65 5.04 3.98
CA ASN A 56 -4.48 5.91 3.14
C ASN A 56 -3.65 6.98 2.42
N SER A 57 -2.65 7.54 3.10
CA SER A 57 -1.72 8.51 2.50
C SER A 57 -0.87 7.87 1.41
N LEU A 58 -0.34 6.67 1.66
CA LEU A 58 0.37 5.87 0.67
C LEU A 58 -0.53 5.55 -0.54
N TYR A 59 -1.77 5.09 -0.31
CA TYR A 59 -2.71 4.80 -1.39
C TYR A 59 -2.91 6.03 -2.28
N LYS A 60 -3.17 7.20 -1.68
CA LYS A 60 -3.36 8.46 -2.43
C LYS A 60 -2.11 8.87 -3.21
N ALA A 61 -0.93 8.74 -2.61
CA ALA A 61 0.33 9.07 -3.28
C ALA A 61 0.58 8.18 -4.50
N LEU A 62 0.27 6.88 -4.38
CA LEU A 62 0.34 5.94 -5.49
C LEU A 62 -0.73 6.23 -6.55
N LYS A 63 -1.99 6.46 -6.16
CA LYS A 63 -3.11 6.72 -7.09
C LYS A 63 -3.03 8.07 -7.81
N SER A 64 -2.33 9.04 -7.22
CA SER A 64 -2.09 10.35 -7.86
C SER A 64 -1.16 10.26 -9.07
N ARG A 65 -0.56 9.09 -9.33
CA ARG A 65 0.39 8.89 -10.43
C ARG A 65 -0.34 8.41 -11.69
N PRO A 66 -0.03 8.99 -12.86
CA PRO A 66 -0.64 8.57 -14.12
C PRO A 66 -0.26 7.14 -14.52
N ASP A 67 0.93 6.66 -14.12
CA ASP A 67 1.41 5.31 -14.41
C ASP A 67 0.77 4.21 -13.53
N VAL A 68 0.01 4.60 -12.50
CA VAL A 68 -0.64 3.69 -11.56
C VAL A 68 -2.15 3.71 -11.82
N SER A 69 -2.63 2.68 -12.51
CA SER A 69 -4.06 2.52 -12.76
C SER A 69 -4.80 2.05 -11.52
N GLU A 70 -4.23 1.09 -10.79
CA GLU A 70 -4.88 0.51 -9.61
C GLU A 70 -3.85 0.07 -8.57
N VAL A 71 -4.25 0.08 -7.31
CA VAL A 71 -3.42 -0.34 -6.18
C VAL A 71 -4.22 -1.34 -5.36
N ILE A 72 -3.65 -2.53 -5.17
CA ILE A 72 -4.22 -3.61 -4.38
C ILE A 72 -3.30 -3.84 -3.19
N PHE A 73 -3.88 -3.79 -1.99
CA PHE A 73 -3.21 -4.14 -0.75
C PHE A 73 -3.72 -5.50 -0.26
N GLU A 74 -2.87 -6.51 -0.36
CA GLU A 74 -3.09 -7.89 0.09
C GLU A 74 -2.04 -8.24 1.15
N TRP A 75 -2.01 -7.46 2.22
CA TRP A 75 -1.09 -7.68 3.34
C TRP A 75 -1.81 -8.14 4.60
N ASP A 76 -1.11 -8.94 5.41
CA ASP A 76 -1.52 -9.29 6.76
C ASP A 76 -1.17 -8.14 7.70
N THR A 77 -2.18 -7.58 8.35
CA THR A 77 -2.01 -6.54 9.36
C THR A 77 -2.52 -7.07 10.70
N PRO A 78 -1.71 -7.01 11.77
CA PRO A 78 -2.19 -7.41 13.10
C PRO A 78 -3.26 -6.44 13.65
N TYR A 79 -3.45 -5.30 13.00
CA TYR A 79 -4.50 -4.33 13.30
C TYR A 79 -5.72 -4.59 12.42
N LYS A 80 -6.90 -4.69 13.05
CA LYS A 80 -8.17 -4.73 12.33
C LYS A 80 -8.43 -3.37 11.70
N SER A 81 -8.19 -3.22 10.40
CA SER A 81 -8.73 -2.07 9.66
C SER A 81 -10.25 -2.09 9.77
N THR A 82 -10.81 -1.04 10.37
CA THR A 82 -12.25 -0.81 10.50
C THR A 82 -12.95 -0.47 9.18
N ASN A 83 -12.41 -0.88 8.03
CA ASN A 83 -12.96 -0.56 6.70
C ASN A 83 -13.95 -1.60 6.16
N GLU A 84 -14.28 -2.63 6.92
CA GLU A 84 -15.31 -3.61 6.54
C GLU A 84 -16.75 -3.05 6.57
N LYS A 85 -16.96 -1.79 6.99
CA LYS A 85 -18.31 -1.19 7.10
C LYS A 85 -18.83 -0.39 5.91
N LYS A 86 -18.08 -0.22 4.81
CA LYS A 86 -18.55 0.62 3.67
C LYS A 86 -18.98 -0.12 2.40
N LYS A 87 -18.88 -1.45 2.32
CA LYS A 87 -19.38 -2.22 1.16
C LYS A 87 -20.82 -2.74 1.29
N SER A 88 -21.48 -2.58 2.44
CA SER A 88 -22.83 -3.16 2.68
C SER A 88 -23.97 -2.13 2.75
N ALA A 89 -23.74 -0.85 2.42
CA ALA A 89 -24.77 0.21 2.50
C ALA A 89 -25.25 0.72 1.13
N ALA A 90 -25.03 -0.05 0.07
CA ALA A 90 -25.57 0.22 -1.26
C ALA A 90 -26.24 -1.05 -1.80
N HIS A 91 -27.37 -1.42 -1.18
CA HIS A 91 -28.38 -2.27 -1.79
C HIS A 91 -29.76 -1.76 -1.38
#